data_AF-A0A0P7H0B0-F1
#
_entry.id   AF-A0A0P7H0B0-F1
#
_cell.length_a   1.000
_cell.length_b   1.000
_cell.length_c   1.000
_cell.angle_alpha   90.00
_cell.angle_beta   90.00
_cell.angle_gamma   90.00
#
_symmetry.space_group_name_H-M   'P 1'
#
loop_
_entity.id
_entity.type
_entity.pdbx_description
1 polymer ?
#
loop_
_entity_poly.entity_id
_entity_poly.type
_entity_poly.pdbx_seq_one_letter_code
_entity_poly.pdbx_strand_id
1 'polypeptide(L)'
;MEFFRTAGRYRRDGSYAVARRAADTPGNEQVFDSFAALRALFASLPAEFGAEAVGDEGVTGSRRHLVVRHLAEHPAFDCALVSERPLRAEKVEG
;
A
#
# COMPACT_ATOMS: atom_id res chain seq x y z
N MET A 1 7.38 5.38 9.64
CA MET A 1 6.21 6.28 9.63
C MET A 1 4.99 5.46 9.95
N GLU A 2 4.22 5.86 10.96
CA GLU A 2 2.96 5.22 11.31
C GLU A 2 1.78 5.99 10.73
N PHE A 3 0.76 5.26 10.32
CA PHE A 3 -0.49 5.77 9.77
C PHE A 3 -1.67 5.26 10.59
N PHE A 4 -2.90 5.45 10.10
CA PHE A 4 -4.10 5.06 10.84
C PHE A 4 -4.15 3.54 11.08
N ARG A 5 -4.09 2.72 10.02
CA ARG A 5 -4.08 1.25 10.11
C ARG A 5 -2.76 0.63 9.68
N THR A 6 -1.90 1.37 8.98
CA THR A 6 -0.64 0.85 8.44
C THR A 6 0.60 1.54 9.00
N ALA A 7 1.77 0.96 8.73
CA ALA A 7 3.07 1.54 9.02
C ALA A 7 4.02 1.28 7.86
N GLY A 8 4.73 2.33 7.45
CA GLY A 8 5.79 2.30 6.45
C GLY A 8 7.17 2.37 7.10
N ARG A 9 8.10 1.50 6.73
CA ARG A 9 9.46 1.46 7.28
C ARG A 9 10.51 1.40 6.17
N TYR A 10 11.42 2.37 6.15
CA TYR A 10 12.66 2.28 5.40
C TYR A 10 13.61 1.33 6.13
N ARG A 11 14.11 0.32 5.43
CA ARG A 11 15.07 -0.66 5.95
C ARG A 11 16.49 -0.26 5.55
N ARG A 12 17.48 -0.86 6.25
CA ARG A 12 18.91 -0.55 6.05
C ARG A 12 19.43 -0.95 4.67
N ASP A 13 18.78 -1.92 4.02
CA ASP A 13 19.08 -2.40 2.68
C ASP A 13 18.47 -1.51 1.57
N GLY A 14 17.78 -0.42 1.93
CA GLY A 14 17.09 0.47 0.98
C GLY A 14 15.67 0.03 0.63
N SER A 15 15.25 -1.16 1.07
CA SER A 15 13.88 -1.64 0.87
C SER A 15 12.87 -0.87 1.70
N TYR A 16 11.62 -0.86 1.24
CA TYR A 16 10.51 -0.23 1.95
C TYR A 16 9.47 -1.27 2.33
N ALA A 17 9.16 -1.33 3.62
CA ALA A 17 8.20 -2.27 4.16
C ALA A 17 6.89 -1.59 4.56
N VAL A 18 5.78 -2.23 4.19
CA VAL A 18 4.42 -1.88 4.59
C VAL A 18 3.89 -2.96 5.52
N ALA A 19 3.60 -2.57 6.76
CA ALA A 19 3.06 -3.42 7.81
C ALA A 19 1.72 -2.87 8.33
N ARG A 20 0.98 -3.71 9.05
CA ARG A 20 -0.11 -3.21 9.92
C ARG A 20 0.49 -2.46 11.10
N ARG A 21 -0.15 -1.38 11.55
CA ARG A 21 0.35 -0.54 12.64
C ARG A 21 0.60 -1.32 13.95
N ALA A 22 -0.32 -2.20 14.32
CA ALA A 22 -0.30 -2.93 15.60
C ALA A 22 0.29 -4.36 15.52
N ALA A 23 1.00 -4.70 14.44
CA ALA A 23 1.60 -6.02 14.32
C ALA A 23 2.99 -6.06 14.98
N ASP A 24 3.04 -6.52 16.23
CA ASP A 24 4.29 -6.87 16.94
C ASP A 24 5.02 -8.08 16.32
N THR A 25 4.38 -8.80 15.40
CA THR A 25 4.97 -10.01 14.79
C THR A 25 5.66 -9.68 13.46
N PRO A 26 6.99 -9.87 13.35
CA PRO A 26 7.67 -9.82 12.06
C PRO A 26 7.16 -10.96 11.15
N GLY A 27 6.81 -10.64 9.89
CA GLY A 27 6.45 -11.64 8.87
C GLY A 27 5.16 -11.37 8.07
N ASN A 28 4.30 -10.47 8.54
CA ASN A 28 3.06 -10.08 7.83
C ASN A 28 3.14 -8.69 7.18
N GLU A 29 4.31 -8.34 6.66
CA GLU A 29 4.55 -7.12 5.90
C GLU A 29 4.69 -7.40 4.41
N GLN A 30 4.36 -6.41 3.59
CA GLN A 30 4.75 -6.36 2.19
C GLN A 30 6.06 -5.59 2.09
N VAL A 31 7.04 -6.17 1.39
CA VAL A 31 8.33 -5.52 1.16
C VAL A 31 8.44 -5.16 -0.31
N PHE A 32 8.90 -3.94 -0.57
CA PHE A 32 9.24 -3.44 -1.89
C PHE A 32 10.74 -3.18 -1.93
N ASP A 33 11.38 -3.41 -3.09
CA ASP A 33 12.82 -3.19 -3.26
C ASP A 33 13.26 -1.76 -2.92
N SER A 34 12.34 -0.80 -3.05
CA SER A 34 12.50 0.58 -2.61
C SER A 34 11.15 1.27 -2.46
N PHE A 35 11.15 2.47 -1.89
CA PHE A 35 9.96 3.33 -1.92
C PHE A 35 9.57 3.75 -3.35
N ALA A 36 10.54 3.85 -4.25
CA ALA A 36 10.29 4.13 -5.66
C ALA A 36 9.53 2.97 -6.35
N ALA A 37 9.78 1.72 -5.96
CA ALA A 37 9.03 0.57 -6.45
C ALA A 37 7.54 0.64 -6.03
N LEU A 38 7.26 1.07 -4.79
CA LEU A 38 5.88 1.31 -4.34
C LEU A 38 5.22 2.47 -5.13
N ARG A 39 5.97 3.53 -5.44
CA ARG A 39 5.50 4.63 -6.31
C ARG A 39 5.22 4.17 -7.74
N ALA A 40 6.05 3.29 -8.30
CA ALA A 40 5.84 2.70 -9.62
C ALA A 40 4.57 1.83 -9.64
N LEU A 41 4.35 0.99 -8.63
CA LEU A 41 3.10 0.25 -8.46
C LEU A 41 1.90 1.21 -8.41
N PHE A 42 1.97 2.29 -7.62
CA PHE A 42 0.87 3.25 -7.60
C PHE A 42 0.60 3.88 -8.97
N ALA A 43 1.66 4.21 -9.72
CA ALA A 43 1.53 4.79 -11.05
C ALA A 43 0.85 3.84 -12.05
N SER A 44 1.13 2.53 -11.98
CA SER A 44 0.54 1.54 -12.89
C SER A 44 -0.93 1.20 -12.58
N LEU A 45 -1.38 1.44 -11.35
CA LEU A 45 -2.78 1.17 -10.97
C LEU A 45 -3.78 2.05 -11.75
N PRO A 46 -5.00 1.54 -12.00
CA PRO A 46 -6.09 2.36 -12.54
C PRO A 46 -6.49 3.51 -11.61
N ALA A 47 -7.28 4.45 -12.12
CA ALA A 47 -7.79 5.60 -11.34
C ALA A 47 -8.56 5.15 -10.09
N GLU A 48 -9.52 4.22 -10.26
CA GLU A 48 -10.12 3.47 -9.15
C GLU A 48 -9.46 2.08 -9.07
N PHE A 49 -8.96 1.70 -7.89
CA PHE A 49 -8.28 0.42 -7.69
C PHE A 49 -8.66 -0.24 -6.37
N GLY A 50 -8.57 -1.57 -6.37
CA GLY A 50 -8.80 -2.41 -5.19
C GLY A 50 -7.71 -3.45 -5.02
N ALA A 51 -7.94 -4.41 -4.13
CA ALA A 51 -6.99 -5.48 -3.86
C ALA A 51 -6.66 -6.34 -5.09
N GLU A 52 -7.60 -6.47 -6.03
CA GLU A 52 -7.40 -7.22 -7.28
C GLU A 52 -6.34 -6.58 -8.16
N ALA A 53 -6.49 -5.30 -8.50
CA ALA A 53 -5.53 -4.55 -9.32
C ALA A 53 -4.11 -4.52 -8.70
N VAL A 54 -4.01 -4.36 -7.37
CA VAL A 54 -2.73 -4.49 -6.65
C VAL A 54 -2.15 -5.91 -6.75
N GLY A 55 -3.03 -6.90 -6.87
CA GLY A 55 -2.67 -8.29 -7.03
C GLY A 55 -2.07 -8.65 -8.39
N ASP A 56 -2.54 -7.99 -9.45
CA ASP A 56 -2.02 -8.15 -10.81
C ASP A 56 -0.59 -7.61 -10.93
N GLU A 57 -0.25 -6.61 -10.12
CA GLU A 57 1.10 -6.05 -9.97
C GLU A 57 2.05 -6.91 -9.10
N GLY A 58 1.68 -8.16 -8.81
CA GLY A 58 2.53 -9.14 -8.13
C GLY A 58 2.44 -9.17 -6.60
N VAL A 59 1.58 -8.36 -5.97
CA VAL A 59 1.33 -8.45 -4.52
C VAL A 59 0.39 -9.62 -4.23
N THR A 60 0.75 -10.50 -3.29
CA THR A 60 0.01 -11.75 -3.07
C THR A 60 -0.85 -11.75 -1.80
N GLY A 61 -1.97 -12.47 -1.87
CA GLY A 61 -2.81 -12.80 -0.71
C GLY A 61 -3.35 -11.58 0.06
N SER A 62 -3.39 -11.69 1.39
CA SER A 62 -3.94 -10.67 2.29
C SER A 62 -3.17 -9.33 2.27
N ARG A 63 -1.94 -9.32 1.72
CA ARG A 63 -1.10 -8.12 1.60
C ARG A 63 -1.65 -7.11 0.60
N ARG A 64 -2.44 -7.55 -0.38
CA ARG A 64 -3.09 -6.66 -1.35
C ARG A 64 -3.91 -5.57 -0.67
N HIS A 65 -4.75 -5.96 0.28
CA HIS A 65 -5.56 -5.03 1.07
C HIS A 65 -4.72 -4.11 1.96
N LEU A 66 -3.59 -4.62 2.46
CA LEU A 66 -2.67 -3.83 3.26
C LEU A 66 -2.07 -2.70 2.43
N VAL A 67 -1.65 -3.00 1.20
CA VAL A 67 -1.08 -2.02 0.27
C VAL A 67 -2.12 -0.97 -0.14
N VAL A 68 -3.36 -1.37 -0.48
CA VAL A 68 -4.43 -0.41 -0.81
C VAL A 68 -4.64 0.60 0.33
N ARG A 69 -4.71 0.11 1.58
CA ARG A 69 -4.86 0.99 2.75
C ARG A 69 -3.66 1.90 2.92
N HIS A 70 -2.45 1.36 2.75
CA HIS A 70 -1.24 2.14 2.92
C HIS A 70 -1.14 3.29 1.92
N LEU A 71 -1.47 3.03 0.65
CA LEU A 71 -1.50 4.06 -0.39
C LEU A 71 -2.46 5.19 0.00
N ALA A 72 -3.70 4.87 0.37
CA ALA A 72 -4.70 5.87 0.75
C ALA A 72 -4.43 6.59 2.08
N GLU A 73 -3.57 6.03 2.94
CA GLU A 73 -3.18 6.65 4.21
C GLU A 73 -1.92 7.50 4.11
N HIS A 74 -1.07 7.25 3.10
CA HIS A 74 0.27 7.82 3.02
C HIS A 74 0.27 9.09 2.18
N PRO A 75 0.71 10.26 2.72
CA PRO A 75 0.54 11.58 2.09
C PRO A 75 1.31 11.78 0.77
N ALA A 76 2.22 10.86 0.45
CA ALA A 76 2.93 10.84 -0.83
C ALA A 76 2.16 10.15 -1.96
N PHE A 77 0.91 9.71 -1.76
CA PHE A 77 0.08 9.14 -2.80
C PHE A 77 -1.24 9.89 -2.83
N ASP A 78 -1.52 10.51 -3.98
CA ASP A 78 -2.73 11.29 -4.21
C ASP A 78 -3.91 10.34 -4.47
N CYS A 79 -4.38 9.68 -3.42
CA CYS A 79 -5.56 8.83 -3.45
C CYS A 79 -6.26 8.77 -2.08
N ALA A 80 -7.54 8.42 -2.08
CA ALA A 80 -8.33 8.24 -0.88
C ALA A 80 -9.15 6.95 -0.93
N LEU A 81 -9.52 6.40 0.22
CA LEU A 81 -10.46 5.28 0.28
C LEU A 81 -11.88 5.78 -0.06
N VAL A 82 -12.49 5.15 -1.07
CA VAL A 82 -13.86 5.45 -1.51
C VAL A 82 -14.86 4.35 -1.13
N SER A 83 -14.37 3.15 -0.77
CA SER A 83 -15.20 2.08 -0.24
C SER A 83 -14.43 1.15 0.68
N GLU A 84 -15.09 0.66 1.74
CA GLU A 84 -14.50 -0.33 2.66
C GLU A 84 -14.89 -1.78 2.34
N ARG A 85 -15.99 -2.01 1.60
CA ARG A 85 -16.55 -3.34 1.30
C ARG A 85 -17.27 -3.34 -0.06
N PRO A 86 -16.60 -3.71 -1.18
CA PRO A 86 -15.19 -4.12 -1.26
C PRO A 86 -14.23 -2.95 -1.00
N LEU A 87 -13.01 -3.24 -0.54
CA LEU A 87 -12.01 -2.21 -0.29
C LEU A 87 -11.55 -1.58 -1.62
N ARG A 88 -11.80 -0.29 -1.80
CA ARG A 88 -11.39 0.48 -2.98
C ARG A 88 -10.82 1.84 -2.61
N ALA A 89 -9.85 2.28 -3.41
CA ALA A 89 -9.28 3.60 -3.39
C ALA A 89 -9.41 4.25 -4.77
N GLU A 90 -9.48 5.57 -4.78
CA GLU A 90 -9.52 6.37 -6.00
C GLU A 90 -8.39 7.39 -5.96
N LYS A 91 -7.66 7.51 -7.08
CA LYS A 91 -6.67 8.57 -7.29
C LYS A 91 -7.41 9.89 -7.35
N VAL A 92 -6.96 10.88 -6.57
CA VAL A 92 -7.49 12.23 -6.70
C VAL A 92 -6.82 12.85 -7.92
N GLU A 93 -7.60 13.11 -8.97
CA GLU A 93 -7.13 13.98 -10.04
C GLU A 93 -6.89 15.37 -9.44
N GLY A 94 -5.66 15.86 -9.57
CA GLY A 94 -5.29 17.23 -9.23
C GLY A 94 -5.71 18.20 -10.30
#